data_AF-A0A3M7PQA7-F1
#
_entry.id   AF-A0A3M7PQA7-F1
#
_cell.length_a   1.000
_cell.length_b   1.000
_cell.length_c   1.000
_cell.angle_alpha   90.00
_cell.angle_beta   90.00
_cell.angle_gamma   90.00
#
_symmetry.space_group_name_H-M   'P 1'
#
loop_
_entity.id
_entity.type
_entity.pdbx_description
1 polymer ?
#
loop_
_entity_poly.entity_id
_entity_poly.type
_entity_poly.pdbx_seq_one_letter_code
_entity_poly.pdbx_strand_id
1 'polypeptide(L)'
;MQKQIANGQIHGGSFIFKFQDDKKFRYYCSQQKNGCRAALYLELTEGSKGACFISHEQHSNHKESIKKYQKIDESDLVNQKIWEYDNLNLNPESIKHKLIQLGLNPP
;
A
#
# COMPACT_ATOMS: atom_id res chain seq x y z
N MET A 1 11.43 3.94 27.51
CA MET A 1 10.36 3.90 26.49
C MET A 1 10.93 3.34 25.21
N GLN A 2 10.57 2.12 24.82
CA GLN A 2 10.83 1.65 23.45
C GLN A 2 9.92 2.45 22.51
N LYS A 3 10.51 3.31 21.66
CA LYS A 3 9.76 3.97 20.59
C LYS A 3 9.22 2.87 19.67
N GLN A 4 7.90 2.82 19.48
CA GLN A 4 7.32 1.96 18.46
C GLN A 4 7.79 2.46 17.10
N ILE A 5 8.53 1.62 16.37
CA ILE A 5 8.99 1.91 15.03
C ILE A 5 7.88 1.49 14.08
N ALA A 6 7.33 2.47 13.37
CA ALA A 6 6.22 2.28 12.46
C ALA A 6 6.63 2.58 11.01
N ASN A 7 5.81 2.12 10.06
CA ASN A 7 5.90 2.53 8.66
C ASN A 7 5.81 4.06 8.55
N GLY A 8 6.44 4.62 7.52
CA GLY A 8 6.53 6.06 7.32
C GLY A 8 6.21 6.48 5.90
N GLN A 9 5.76 7.73 5.75
CA GLN A 9 5.63 8.38 4.44
C GLN A 9 6.68 9.46 4.30
N ILE A 10 7.43 9.43 3.20
CA ILE A 10 8.50 10.39 2.91
C ILE A 10 8.37 10.81 1.46
N HIS A 11 8.23 12.12 1.22
CA HIS A 11 8.02 12.71 -0.12
C HIS A 11 6.84 12.12 -0.90
N GLY A 12 5.81 11.63 -0.20
CA GLY A 12 4.64 10.96 -0.77
C GLY A 12 4.80 9.43 -0.90
N GLY A 13 6.02 8.92 -0.74
CA GLY A 13 6.36 7.51 -0.86
C GLY A 13 6.04 6.76 0.42
N SER A 14 5.41 5.59 0.29
CA SER A 14 5.10 4.73 1.43
C SER A 14 6.24 3.75 1.67
N PHE A 15 6.93 3.88 2.80
CA PHE A 15 8.06 3.06 3.19
C PHE A 15 7.67 2.12 4.34
N ILE A 16 7.85 0.82 4.11
CA ILE A 16 7.54 -0.24 5.06
C ILE A 16 8.80 -0.54 5.86
N PHE A 17 8.70 -0.49 7.18
CA PHE A 17 9.77 -0.91 8.07
C PHE A 17 10.04 -2.40 7.88
N LYS A 18 11.30 -2.78 7.72
CA LYS A 18 11.69 -4.19 7.55
C LYS A 18 12.62 -4.68 8.64
N PHE A 19 13.53 -3.82 9.09
CA PHE A 19 14.63 -4.29 9.92
C PHE A 19 15.20 -3.17 10.78
N GLN A 20 15.58 -3.54 12.00
CA GLN A 20 16.37 -2.73 12.90
C GLN A 20 17.58 -3.52 13.37
N ASP A 21 18.74 -2.86 13.38
CA ASP A 21 19.97 -3.31 14.02
C ASP A 21 20.53 -2.18 14.87
N ASP A 22 20.37 -2.30 16.20
CA ASP A 22 20.71 -1.26 17.17
C ASP A 22 20.09 0.11 16.81
N LYS A 23 20.92 1.03 16.31
CA LYS A 23 20.55 2.40 15.91
C LYS A 23 20.24 2.54 14.42
N LYS A 24 20.30 1.45 13.65
CA LYS A 24 20.08 1.44 12.19
C LYS A 24 18.70 0.87 11.89
N PHE A 25 17.94 1.58 11.08
CA PHE A 25 16.59 1.21 10.65
C PHE A 25 16.54 1.20 9.14
N ARG A 26 15.95 0.15 8.59
CA ARG A 26 15.80 -0.03 7.15
C ARG A 26 14.35 -0.12 6.76
N TYR A 27 13.98 0.65 5.77
CA TYR A 27 12.67 0.65 5.16
C TYR A 27 12.80 0.44 3.65
N TYR A 28 11.78 -0.15 3.05
CA TYR A 28 11.69 -0.32 1.60
C TYR A 28 10.36 0.23 1.11
N CYS A 29 10.32 0.67 -0.15
CA CYS A 29 9.06 1.06 -0.77
C CYS A 29 8.02 -0.07 -0.68
N SER A 30 6.77 0.29 -0.41
CA SER A 30 5.65 -0.65 -0.37
C SER A 30 5.42 -1.38 -1.71
N GLN A 31 5.89 -0.80 -2.82
CA GLN A 31 5.83 -1.35 -4.17
C GLN A 31 7.04 -2.22 -4.53
N GLN A 32 7.78 -2.74 -3.54
CA GLN A 32 8.94 -3.61 -3.79
C GLN A 32 8.59 -4.84 -4.66
N LYS A 33 7.39 -5.40 -4.48
CA LYS A 33 6.88 -6.51 -5.31
C LYS A 33 6.64 -6.12 -6.77
N ASN A 34 6.44 -4.83 -7.04
CA ASN A 34 6.25 -4.27 -8.38
C ASN A 34 7.58 -3.74 -8.97
N GLY A 35 8.71 -4.18 -8.40
CA GLY A 35 10.05 -3.88 -8.89
C GLY A 35 10.68 -2.61 -8.32
N CYS A 36 10.01 -1.91 -7.40
CA CYS A 36 10.60 -0.72 -6.77
C CYS A 36 11.72 -1.11 -5.83
N ARG A 37 12.89 -0.51 -6.01
CA ARG A 37 14.09 -0.81 -5.22
C ARG A 37 14.50 0.32 -4.29
N ALA A 38 13.69 1.38 -4.25
CA ALA A 38 13.90 2.48 -3.32
C ALA A 38 13.91 1.97 -1.87
N ALA A 39 14.99 2.28 -1.17
CA ALA A 39 15.21 1.95 0.22
C ALA A 39 15.58 3.21 1.01
N LEU A 40 15.10 3.28 2.24
CA LEU A 40 15.42 4.32 3.20
C LEU A 40 16.23 3.71 4.34
N TYR A 41 17.34 4.36 4.66
CA TYR A 41 18.24 3.99 5.74
C TYR A 41 18.26 5.14 6.73
N LEU A 42 17.82 4.85 7.95
CA LEU A 42 17.90 5.79 9.06
C LEU A 42 18.93 5.28 10.05
N GLU A 43 19.89 6.11 10.40
CA GLU A 43 20.87 5.84 11.45
C GLU A 43 20.71 6.88 12.55
N LEU A 44 20.27 6.46 13.73
CA LEU A 44 20.16 7.34 14.88
C LEU A 44 21.54 7.61 15.46
N THR A 45 21.86 8.88 15.62
CA THR A 45 23.00 9.35 16.44
C THR A 45 22.52 9.62 17.86
N GLU A 46 23.41 10.03 18.76
CA GLU A 46 23.04 10.31 20.15
C GLU A 46 21.85 11.29 20.26
N GLY A 47 20.87 10.93 21.09
CA GLY A 47 19.64 11.70 21.28
C GLY A 47 18.56 11.42 20.23
N SER A 48 17.92 12.49 19.73
CA SER A 48 16.81 12.45 18.74
C SER A 48 17.24 12.79 17.32
N LYS A 49 18.54 12.93 17.07
CA LYS A 49 19.11 13.28 15.77
C LYS A 49 19.58 12.02 15.06
N GLY A 50 19.47 11.98 13.73
CA GLY A 50 19.93 10.85 12.93
C GLY A 50 20.20 11.25 11.49
N ALA A 51 21.00 10.44 10.81
CA ALA A 51 21.24 10.57 9.38
C ALA A 51 20.19 9.75 8.62
N CYS A 52 19.67 10.31 7.54
CA CYS A 52 18.70 9.67 6.66
C CYS A 52 19.29 9.61 5.25
N PHE A 53 19.33 8.42 4.68
CA PHE A 53 19.81 8.18 3.32
C PHE A 53 18.72 7.47 2.52
N ILE A 54 18.46 7.96 1.31
CA ILE A 54 17.62 7.28 0.33
C ILE A 54 18.58 6.64 -0.69
N SER A 55 18.33 5.38 -1.05
CA SER A 55 19.09 4.69 -2.09
C SER A 55 19.10 5.51 -3.39
N HIS A 56 20.21 5.46 -4.15
CA HIS A 56 20.32 6.12 -5.46
C HIS A 56 19.31 5.63 -6.51
N GLU A 57 18.72 4.45 -6.31
CA GLU A 57 17.65 3.96 -7.17
C GLU A 57 16.43 4.87 -7.03
N GLN A 58 16.18 5.69 -8.05
CA GLN A 58 15.07 6.62 -8.10
C GLN A 58 13.74 5.86 -7.99
N HIS A 59 12.85 6.40 -7.16
CA HIS A 59 11.47 5.97 -7.01
C HIS A 59 10.62 6.35 -8.24
N SER A 60 11.07 5.97 -9.44
CA SER A 60 10.55 6.39 -10.75
C SER A 60 9.75 5.29 -11.46
N ASN A 61 9.90 4.04 -11.03
CA ASN A 61 9.31 2.88 -11.70
C ASN A 61 7.82 2.66 -11.36
N HIS A 62 7.27 3.47 -10.46
CA HIS A 62 5.84 3.59 -10.28
C HIS A 62 5.49 5.04 -9.92
N LYS A 63 4.35 5.51 -10.41
CA LYS A 63 3.74 6.69 -9.80
C LYS A 63 3.41 6.33 -8.36
N GLU A 64 3.62 7.26 -7.43
CA GLU A 64 2.96 7.15 -6.14
C GLU A 64 1.48 7.19 -6.42
N SER A 65 0.86 6.01 -6.37
CA SER A 65 -0.56 5.98 -6.17
C SER A 65 -0.76 6.61 -4.80
N ILE A 66 -1.12 7.90 -4.78
CA ILE A 66 -1.90 8.50 -3.71
C ILE A 66 -3.27 7.80 -3.73
N LYS A 67 -3.28 6.47 -3.64
CA LYS A 67 -4.38 5.78 -3.02
C LYS A 67 -4.17 6.11 -1.55
N LYS A 68 -4.69 7.28 -1.14
CA LYS A 68 -5.32 7.37 0.17
C LYS A 68 -6.00 6.01 0.33
N TYR A 69 -5.75 5.30 1.43
CA TYR A 69 -6.62 4.21 1.82
C TYR A 69 -8.00 4.83 2.09
N GLN A 70 -8.71 5.27 1.05
CA GLN A 70 -10.14 5.30 1.05
C GLN A 70 -10.47 3.82 1.20
N LYS A 71 -10.99 3.46 2.37
CA LYS A 71 -11.91 2.32 2.46
C LYS A 71 -12.83 2.50 1.26
N ILE A 72 -12.63 1.67 0.24
CA ILE A 72 -13.61 1.57 -0.84
C ILE A 72 -14.84 1.09 -0.10
N ASP A 73 -15.90 1.91 -0.12
CA ASP A 73 -17.15 1.52 0.50
C ASP A 73 -17.60 0.21 -0.14
N GLU A 74 -18.20 -0.69 0.63
CA GLU A 74 -18.68 -1.98 0.11
C GLU A 74 -19.61 -1.76 -1.08
N SER A 75 -20.37 -0.66 -1.05
CA SER A 75 -21.24 -0.18 -2.13
C SER A 75 -20.49 0.12 -3.43
N ASP A 76 -19.33 0.79 -3.37
CA ASP A 76 -18.50 1.11 -4.53
C ASP A 76 -17.92 -0.16 -5.17
N LEU A 77 -17.51 -1.12 -4.33
CA LEU A 77 -16.98 -2.41 -4.77
C LEU A 77 -18.07 -3.27 -5.43
N VAL A 78 -19.29 -3.26 -4.87
CA VAL A 78 -20.46 -3.92 -5.45
C VAL A 78 -20.80 -3.34 -6.83
N ASN A 79 -20.87 -2.01 -6.95
CA ASN A 79 -21.17 -1.34 -8.22
C ASN A 79 -20.12 -1.63 -9.30
N GLN A 80 -18.84 -1.65 -8.93
CA GLN A 80 -17.77 -2.03 -9.85
C GLN A 80 -17.94 -3.46 -10.36
N LYS A 81 -18.24 -4.41 -9.46
CA LYS A 81 -18.43 -5.81 -9.82
C LYS A 81 -19.65 -6.04 -10.70
N ILE A 82 -20.74 -5.32 -10.46
CA ILE A 82 -21.93 -5.34 -11.32
C ILE A 82 -21.56 -4.90 -12.73
N TRP A 83 -20.86 -3.76 -12.88
CA TRP A 83 -20.42 -3.28 -14.19
C TRP A 83 -19.49 -4.26 -14.91
N GLU A 84 -18.54 -4.87 -14.19
CA GLU A 84 -17.66 -5.91 -14.74
C GLU A 84 -18.45 -7.12 -15.25
N TYR A 85 -19.47 -7.57 -14.51
CA TYR A 85 -20.27 -8.72 -14.90
C TYR A 85 -21.31 -8.40 -15.98
N ASP A 86 -21.84 -7.18 -16.00
CA ASP A 86 -22.74 -6.70 -17.05
C ASP A 86 -22.02 -6.62 -18.40
N ASN A 87 -20.77 -6.15 -18.43
CA ASN A 87 -19.92 -6.19 -19.63
C ASN A 87 -19.58 -7.61 -20.13
N LEU A 88 -19.72 -8.61 -19.27
CA LEU A 88 -19.59 -10.02 -19.64
C LEU A 88 -20.92 -10.64 -20.09
N ASN A 89 -21.97 -9.81 -20.28
CA ASN A 89 -23.32 -10.20 -20.63
C ASN A 89 -23.91 -11.26 -19.69
N LEU A 90 -23.54 -11.22 -18.40
CA LEU A 90 -24.15 -12.10 -17.40
C LEU A 90 -25.58 -11.65 -17.12
N ASN A 91 -26.51 -12.60 -17.01
CA ASN A 91 -27.86 -12.28 -16.59
C ASN A 91 -27.86 -11.76 -15.13
N PRO A 92 -28.83 -10.91 -14.74
CA PRO A 92 -28.86 -10.29 -13.43
C PRO A 92 -28.80 -11.28 -12.24
N GLU A 93 -29.40 -12.45 -12.38
CA GLU A 93 -29.40 -13.48 -11.34
C GLU A 93 -28.01 -14.12 -11.15
N SER A 94 -27.26 -14.30 -12.24
CA SER A 94 -25.87 -14.77 -12.19
C SER A 94 -24.94 -13.73 -11.58
N ILE A 95 -25.20 -12.44 -11.80
CA ILE A 95 -24.48 -11.33 -11.18
C ILE A 95 -24.68 -11.37 -9.66
N LYS A 96 -25.93 -11.47 -9.18
CA LYS A 96 -26.24 -11.59 -7.75
C LYS A 96 -25.56 -12.79 -7.11
N HIS A 97 -25.63 -13.96 -7.73
CA HIS A 97 -25.00 -15.17 -7.21
C HIS A 97 -23.47 -15.01 -7.07
N LYS A 98 -22.82 -14.38 -8.06
CA LYS A 98 -21.37 -14.11 -8.01
C LYS A 98 -20.99 -13.08 -6.94
N LEU A 99 -21.80 -12.05 -6.72
CA LEU A 99 -21.58 -11.08 -5.63
C LEU A 99 -21.65 -11.76 -4.26
N ILE A 100 -22.65 -12.63 -4.05
CA ILE A 100 -22.79 -13.39 -2.80
C ILE A 100 -21.62 -14.35 -2.59
N GLN A 101 -21.13 -15.02 -3.64
CA GLN A 101 -19.92 -15.86 -3.56
C GLN A 101 -18.66 -15.08 -3.14
N LEU A 102 -18.60 -13.79 -3.45
CA LEU A 102 -17.52 -12.89 -3.04
C LEU A 102 -17.74 -12.30 -1.63
N GLY A 103 -18.84 -12.64 -0.95
CA GLY A 103 -19.20 -12.08 0.35
C GLY A 103 -19.69 -10.62 0.28
N LEU A 104 -20.11 -10.17 -0.89
CA LEU A 104 -20.66 -8.84 -1.11
C LEU A 104 -22.19 -8.89 -1.12
N ASN A 105 -22.83 -7.91 -0.47
CA ASN A 105 -24.28 -7.80 -0.52
C ASN A 105 -24.72 -7.20 -1.87
N PRO A 106 -25.48 -7.93 -2.70
CA PRO A 106 -26.04 -7.38 -3.91
C PRO A 106 -27.08 -6.30 -3.57
N PRO A 107 -27.25 -5.28 -4.45
CA PRO A 107 -28.31 -4.28 -4.29
C PRO A 107 -29.71 -4.86 -4.55
#